data_AF-A0A915EM09-F1
#
_entry.id   AF-A0A915EM09-F1
#
_cell.length_a   1.000
_cell.length_b   1.000
_cell.length_c   1.000
_cell.angle_alpha   90.00
_cell.angle_beta   90.00
_cell.angle_gamma   90.00
#
_symmetry.space_group_name_H-M   'P 1'
#
loop_
_entity.id
_entity.type
_entity.pdbx_description
1 polymer ?
#
loop_
_entity_poly.entity_id
_entity_poly.type
_entity_poly.pdbx_seq_one_letter_code
_entity_poly.pdbx_strand_id
1 'polypeptide(L)'
;MRDNAELEEPKLDVVDENDCDDLSNTLHRDITALEEGIRTILEILNSCLCNNIRFNSDLVYSILYKRQLFELYHNHPMFHDLVWNIYMVINHFSSKVEVCSSSPSSSLPSSSPSVHSVLETIQKAAVEWPTDRLKKFPDLKFKYIEDENTVDFFVPYVWRLIVQTAAVYFADDNIKLFGIELEEIN
;
A
#
# COMPACT_ATOMS: atom_id res chain seq x y z
N MET A 1 43.87 -60.06 -22.11
CA MET A 1 43.46 -59.33 -20.90
C MET A 1 42.62 -58.16 -21.37
N ARG A 2 41.30 -58.23 -21.18
CA ARG A 2 40.36 -57.15 -21.49
C ARG A 2 40.09 -56.45 -20.17
N ASP A 3 40.36 -55.15 -20.11
CA ASP A 3 40.08 -54.30 -18.97
C ASP A 3 38.56 -54.14 -18.84
N ASN A 4 38.00 -54.64 -17.74
CA ASN A 4 36.65 -54.30 -17.31
C ASN A 4 36.75 -53.01 -16.50
N ALA A 5 36.47 -51.88 -17.12
CA ALA A 5 36.17 -50.65 -16.41
C ALA A 5 34.76 -50.78 -15.83
N GLU A 6 34.65 -50.86 -14.50
CA GLU A 6 33.39 -50.67 -13.79
C GLU A 6 32.92 -49.23 -14.06
N LEU A 7 31.78 -49.11 -14.76
CA LEU A 7 31.07 -47.86 -14.93
C LEU A 7 30.42 -47.53 -13.58
N GLU A 8 31.03 -46.62 -12.81
CA GLU A 8 30.36 -45.97 -11.69
C GLU A 8 29.16 -45.19 -12.23
N GLU A 9 27.96 -45.65 -11.90
CA GLU A 9 26.73 -44.91 -12.21
C GLU A 9 26.74 -43.55 -11.49
N PRO A 10 26.33 -42.46 -12.15
CA PRO A 10 26.26 -41.16 -11.51
C PRO A 10 25.22 -41.22 -10.39
N LYS A 11 25.66 -40.96 -9.15
CA LYS A 11 24.74 -40.65 -8.05
C LYS A 11 23.88 -39.48 -8.48
N LEU A 12 22.59 -39.74 -8.70
CA LEU A 12 21.58 -38.69 -8.75
C LEU A 12 21.64 -37.97 -7.40
N ASP A 13 22.01 -36.69 -7.41
CA ASP A 13 21.84 -35.82 -6.27
C ASP A 13 20.35 -35.81 -5.92
N VAL A 14 20.02 -36.49 -4.82
CA VAL A 14 18.70 -36.43 -4.21
C VAL A 14 18.56 -35.00 -3.69
N VAL A 15 17.81 -34.17 -4.41
CA VAL A 15 17.36 -32.88 -3.89
C VAL A 15 16.56 -33.20 -2.63
N ASP A 16 17.04 -32.72 -1.48
CA ASP A 16 16.43 -32.96 -0.18
C ASP A 16 14.98 -32.43 -0.21
N GLU A 17 13.99 -33.33 -0.08
CA GLU A 17 12.57 -32.98 -0.11
C GLU A 17 12.22 -31.92 0.95
N ASN A 18 13.02 -31.82 2.03
CA ASN A 18 12.84 -30.85 3.11
C ASN A 18 13.16 -29.40 2.71
N ASP A 19 14.09 -29.16 1.78
CA ASP A 19 14.46 -27.80 1.34
C ASP A 19 13.39 -27.18 0.43
N CYS A 20 12.67 -28.02 -0.33
CA CYS A 20 11.59 -27.58 -1.21
C CYS A 20 10.35 -27.12 -0.43
N ASP A 21 10.01 -27.84 0.64
CA ASP A 21 8.88 -27.51 1.50
C ASP A 21 9.13 -26.23 2.30
N ASP A 22 10.35 -25.97 2.78
CA ASP A 22 10.67 -24.74 3.52
C ASP A 22 10.60 -23.48 2.64
N LEU A 23 11.07 -23.57 1.39
CA LEU A 23 10.99 -22.48 0.42
C LEU A 23 9.53 -22.17 0.03
N SER A 24 8.72 -23.20 -0.19
CA SER A 24 7.29 -23.07 -0.50
C SER A 24 6.51 -22.40 0.64
N ASN A 25 6.80 -22.81 1.88
CA ASN A 25 6.20 -22.22 3.07
C ASN A 25 6.61 -20.75 3.25
N THR A 26 7.86 -20.40 3.00
CA THR A 26 8.35 -19.02 3.05
C THR A 26 7.64 -18.15 2.02
N LEU A 27 7.57 -18.59 0.77
CA LEU A 27 6.87 -17.86 -0.29
C LEU A 27 5.38 -17.68 0.02
N HIS A 28 4.73 -18.68 0.61
CA HIS A 28 3.32 -18.58 1.01
C HIS A 28 3.10 -17.51 2.09
N ARG A 29 4.02 -17.41 3.06
CA ARG A 29 3.99 -16.38 4.10
C ARG A 29 4.19 -14.99 3.52
N ASP A 30 5.13 -14.83 2.59
CA ASP A 30 5.37 -13.54 1.93
C ASP A 30 4.17 -13.09 1.10
N ILE A 31 3.56 -14.01 0.33
CA ILE A 31 2.32 -13.73 -0.42
C ILE A 31 1.22 -13.29 0.53
N THR A 32 1.00 -14.01 1.62
CA THR A 32 -0.03 -13.67 2.62
C THR A 32 0.22 -12.29 3.22
N ALA A 33 1.48 -11.97 3.56
CA ALA A 33 1.84 -10.66 4.10
C ALA A 33 1.58 -9.52 3.10
N LEU A 34 1.88 -9.75 1.81
CA LEU A 34 1.58 -8.80 0.74
C LEU A 34 0.08 -8.63 0.54
N GLU A 35 -0.70 -9.72 0.59
CA GLU A 35 -2.16 -9.68 0.47
C GLU A 35 -2.79 -8.86 1.61
N GLU A 36 -2.37 -9.07 2.85
CA GLU A 36 -2.82 -8.27 3.99
C GLU A 36 -2.44 -6.79 3.85
N GLY A 37 -1.25 -6.51 3.33
CA GLY A 37 -0.81 -5.14 3.01
C GLY A 37 -1.72 -4.46 1.98
N ILE A 38 -2.02 -5.15 0.87
CA ILE A 38 -2.93 -4.66 -0.17
C ILE A 38 -4.34 -4.48 0.38
N ARG A 39 -4.83 -5.45 1.17
CA ARG A 39 -6.16 -5.40 1.80
C ARG A 39 -6.29 -4.19 2.70
N THR A 40 -5.28 -3.91 3.52
CA THR A 40 -5.22 -2.73 4.39
C THR A 40 -5.31 -1.43 3.58
N ILE A 41 -4.57 -1.33 2.47
CA ILE A 41 -4.64 -0.15 1.59
C ILE A 41 -6.05 0.02 1.00
N LEU A 42 -6.67 -1.07 0.54
CA LEU A 42 -8.03 -1.05 0.01
C LEU A 42 -9.08 -0.67 1.07
N GLU A 43 -8.89 -1.08 2.32
CA GLU A 43 -9.72 -0.68 3.46
C GLU A 43 -9.57 0.81 3.78
N ILE A 44 -8.36 1.35 3.74
CA ILE A 44 -8.11 2.80 3.89
C ILE A 44 -8.83 3.58 2.78
N LEU A 45 -8.70 3.15 1.52
CA LEU A 45 -9.42 3.77 0.40
C LEU A 45 -10.93 3.74 0.64
N ASN A 46 -11.47 2.61 1.07
CA ASN A 46 -12.89 2.47 1.37
C ASN A 46 -13.35 3.41 2.50
N SER A 47 -12.54 3.59 3.55
CA SER A 47 -12.82 4.56 4.61
C SER A 47 -12.90 5.99 4.06
N CYS A 48 -11.95 6.37 3.20
CA CYS A 48 -11.97 7.69 2.55
C CYS A 48 -13.21 7.87 1.67
N LEU A 49 -13.61 6.85 0.92
CA LEU A 49 -14.79 6.89 0.04
C LEU A 49 -16.12 6.88 0.80
N CYS A 50 -16.22 6.20 1.92
CA CYS A 50 -17.44 6.17 2.73
C CYS A 50 -17.63 7.46 3.53
N ASN A 51 -16.55 7.99 4.12
CA ASN A 51 -16.64 9.08 5.09
C ASN A 51 -16.36 10.45 4.49
N ASN A 52 -15.48 10.53 3.48
CA ASN A 52 -14.86 11.80 3.06
C ASN A 52 -14.89 12.06 1.54
N ILE A 53 -15.70 11.34 0.77
CA ILE A 53 -15.71 11.47 -0.71
C ILE A 53 -16.04 12.88 -1.20
N ARG A 54 -16.86 13.63 -0.44
CA ARG A 54 -17.22 15.03 -0.74
C ARG A 54 -16.04 16.00 -0.66
N PHE A 55 -15.04 15.66 0.13
CA PHE A 55 -13.88 16.50 0.40
C PHE A 55 -12.63 16.06 -0.36
N ASN A 56 -12.66 14.89 -1.00
CA ASN A 56 -11.51 14.27 -1.66
C ASN A 56 -11.77 14.06 -3.16
N SER A 57 -12.00 15.15 -3.91
CA SER A 57 -12.18 15.07 -5.37
C SER A 57 -10.94 14.53 -6.08
N ASP A 58 -9.75 14.82 -5.56
CA ASP A 58 -8.49 14.36 -6.14
C ASP A 58 -8.34 12.84 -6.02
N LEU A 59 -8.79 12.25 -4.90
CA LEU A 59 -8.81 10.80 -4.73
C LEU A 59 -9.72 10.14 -5.78
N VAL A 60 -10.92 10.68 -5.97
CA VAL A 60 -11.86 10.17 -6.99
C VAL A 60 -11.25 10.32 -8.38
N TYR A 61 -10.61 11.45 -8.68
CA TYR A 61 -9.91 11.66 -9.94
C TYR A 61 -8.79 10.62 -10.17
N SER A 62 -7.95 10.37 -9.16
CA SER A 62 -6.89 9.36 -9.23
C SER A 62 -7.45 7.96 -9.43
N ILE A 63 -8.55 7.60 -8.75
CA ILE A 63 -9.23 6.31 -8.91
C ILE A 63 -9.75 6.15 -10.34
N LEU A 64 -10.38 7.18 -10.91
CA LEU A 64 -10.86 7.16 -12.29
C LEU A 64 -9.70 7.02 -13.29
N TYR A 65 -8.62 7.78 -13.08
CA TYR A 65 -7.43 7.74 -13.94
C TYR A 65 -6.73 6.38 -13.91
N LYS A 66 -6.70 5.71 -12.75
CA LYS A 66 -6.09 4.39 -12.55
C LYS A 66 -7.10 3.25 -12.47
N ARG A 67 -8.31 3.40 -13.05
CA ARG A 67 -9.40 2.41 -12.91
C ARG A 67 -9.01 0.97 -13.26
N GLN A 68 -8.11 0.80 -14.23
CA GLN A 68 -7.60 -0.50 -14.68
C GLN A 68 -6.85 -1.28 -13.60
N LEU A 69 -6.26 -0.58 -12.61
CA LEU A 69 -5.57 -1.23 -11.49
C LEU A 69 -6.50 -2.16 -10.72
N PHE A 70 -7.78 -1.78 -10.58
CA PHE A 70 -8.76 -2.54 -9.81
C PHE A 70 -9.30 -3.76 -10.56
N GLU A 71 -9.14 -3.82 -11.88
CA GLU A 71 -9.53 -4.99 -12.70
C GLU A 71 -8.74 -6.23 -12.33
N LEU A 72 -7.46 -6.05 -11.97
CA LEU A 72 -6.57 -7.14 -11.54
C LEU A 72 -7.03 -7.79 -10.23
N TYR A 73 -7.73 -7.03 -9.37
CA TYR A 73 -8.11 -7.47 -8.03
C TYR A 73 -9.57 -7.89 -7.90
N HIS A 74 -10.39 -7.68 -8.94
CA HIS A 74 -11.83 -7.97 -8.89
C HIS A 74 -12.11 -9.43 -8.54
N ASN A 75 -11.37 -10.38 -9.12
CA ASN A 75 -11.62 -11.81 -8.92
C ASN A 75 -10.89 -12.39 -7.70
N HIS A 76 -10.09 -11.57 -7.00
CA HIS A 76 -9.32 -12.05 -5.86
C HIS A 76 -10.20 -12.14 -4.60
N PRO A 77 -10.29 -13.30 -3.93
CA PRO A 77 -11.23 -13.52 -2.83
C PRO A 77 -11.04 -12.54 -1.67
N MET A 78 -9.79 -12.14 -1.37
CA MET A 78 -9.49 -11.19 -0.28
C MET A 78 -9.86 -9.73 -0.58
N PHE A 79 -10.05 -9.39 -1.86
CA PHE A 79 -10.19 -7.99 -2.29
C PHE A 79 -11.54 -7.69 -2.94
N HIS A 80 -12.26 -8.70 -3.43
CA HIS A 80 -13.43 -8.52 -4.30
C HIS A 80 -14.48 -7.58 -3.68
N ASP A 81 -14.71 -7.67 -2.37
CA ASP A 81 -15.74 -6.90 -1.69
C ASP A 81 -15.31 -5.44 -1.46
N LEU A 82 -14.03 -5.20 -1.18
CA LEU A 82 -13.44 -3.86 -1.10
C LEU A 82 -13.41 -3.17 -2.47
N VAL A 83 -13.06 -3.93 -3.52
CA VAL A 83 -13.00 -3.46 -4.91
C VAL A 83 -14.39 -3.15 -5.45
N TRP A 84 -15.43 -3.86 -5.02
CA TRP A 84 -16.82 -3.60 -5.42
C TRP A 84 -17.27 -2.16 -5.12
N ASN A 85 -16.97 -1.64 -3.93
CA ASN A 85 -17.25 -0.26 -3.58
C ASN A 85 -16.53 0.74 -4.50
N ILE A 86 -15.28 0.44 -4.85
CA ILE A 86 -14.47 1.27 -5.75
C ILE A 86 -15.10 1.30 -7.15
N TYR A 87 -15.59 0.16 -7.65
CA TYR A 87 -16.32 0.12 -8.92
C TYR A 87 -17.61 0.93 -8.91
N MET A 88 -18.36 0.93 -7.80
CA MET A 88 -19.56 1.77 -7.66
C MET A 88 -19.22 3.26 -7.80
N VAL A 89 -18.12 3.69 -7.19
CA VAL A 89 -17.60 5.05 -7.35
C VAL A 89 -17.17 5.29 -8.79
N ILE A 90 -16.33 4.43 -9.37
CA ILE A 90 -15.86 4.57 -10.76
C ILE A 90 -17.04 4.72 -11.72
N ASN A 91 -18.05 3.86 -11.65
CA ASN A 91 -19.18 3.85 -12.57
C ASN A 91 -20.02 5.13 -12.45
N HIS A 92 -20.28 5.59 -11.24
CA HIS A 92 -21.06 6.81 -11.03
C HIS A 92 -20.35 8.05 -11.55
N PHE A 93 -19.08 8.25 -11.17
CA PHE A 93 -18.36 9.44 -11.56
C PHE A 93 -17.94 9.41 -13.05
N SER A 94 -17.65 8.23 -13.62
CA SER A 94 -17.41 8.10 -15.07
C SER A 94 -18.63 8.57 -15.86
N SER A 95 -19.83 8.13 -15.49
CA SER A 95 -21.07 8.54 -16.14
C SER A 95 -21.30 10.06 -16.04
N LYS A 96 -21.03 10.67 -14.89
CA LYS A 96 -21.16 12.13 -14.70
C LYS A 96 -20.16 12.92 -15.57
N VAL A 97 -18.92 12.45 -15.67
CA VAL A 97 -17.88 13.07 -16.51
C VAL A 97 -18.23 12.94 -18.00
N GLU A 98 -18.71 11.77 -18.45
CA GLU A 98 -19.13 11.54 -19.83
C GLU A 98 -20.30 12.46 -20.25
N VAL A 99 -21.32 12.59 -19.40
CA VAL A 99 -22.46 13.50 -19.64
C VAL A 99 -22.00 14.96 -19.75
N CYS A 100 -21.07 15.39 -18.89
CA CYS A 100 -20.56 16.76 -18.93
C CYS A 100 -19.72 17.03 -20.19
N SER A 101 -18.93 16.03 -20.63
CA SER A 101 -18.12 16.11 -21.85
C SER A 101 -18.93 16.11 -23.15
N SER A 102 -20.15 15.57 -23.10
CA SER A 102 -21.05 15.45 -24.26
C SER A 102 -22.04 16.62 -24.38
N SER A 103 -21.98 17.61 -23.46
CA SER A 103 -22.90 18.74 -23.47
C SER A 103 -22.62 19.68 -24.67
N PRO A 104 -23.68 20.20 -25.35
CA PRO A 104 -23.55 20.98 -26.57
C PRO A 104 -22.86 22.35 -26.40
N SER A 105 -22.48 22.74 -25.17
CA SER A 105 -21.77 23.98 -24.87
C SER A 105 -20.25 23.89 -24.96
N SER A 106 -19.66 22.68 -25.00
CA SER A 106 -18.23 22.52 -25.26
C SER A 106 -17.97 22.58 -26.76
N SER A 107 -17.52 23.74 -27.24
CA SER A 107 -17.36 24.10 -28.64
C SER A 107 -16.22 23.40 -29.38
N LEU A 108 -16.04 22.09 -29.21
CA LEU A 108 -15.24 21.19 -30.07
C LEU A 108 -15.57 19.71 -29.74
N PRO A 109 -16.13 18.92 -30.67
CA PRO A 109 -16.61 17.55 -30.43
C PRO A 109 -15.50 16.48 -30.31
N SER A 110 -14.25 16.85 -30.05
CA SER A 110 -13.10 15.95 -30.15
C SER A 110 -11.95 16.20 -29.17
N SER A 111 -12.05 17.16 -28.25
CA SER A 111 -11.03 17.34 -27.22
C SER A 111 -11.40 16.58 -25.95
N SER A 112 -10.48 15.73 -25.47
CA SER A 112 -10.54 15.17 -24.13
C SER A 112 -10.82 16.28 -23.11
N PRO A 113 -11.72 16.08 -22.14
CA PRO A 113 -12.05 17.11 -21.15
C PRO A 113 -10.79 17.51 -20.38
N SER A 114 -10.61 18.81 -20.15
CA SER A 114 -9.48 19.30 -19.36
C SER A 114 -9.55 18.77 -17.92
N VAL A 115 -8.39 18.58 -17.30
CA VAL A 115 -8.31 18.10 -15.90
C VAL A 115 -9.16 18.96 -14.96
N HIS A 116 -9.13 20.27 -15.14
CA HIS A 116 -9.95 21.22 -14.36
C HIS A 116 -11.46 20.96 -14.53
N SER A 117 -11.92 20.74 -15.76
CA SER A 117 -13.34 20.45 -16.04
C SER A 117 -13.78 19.13 -15.41
N VAL A 118 -12.92 18.11 -15.46
CA VAL A 118 -13.18 16.81 -14.82
C VAL A 118 -13.28 16.96 -13.30
N LEU A 119 -12.33 17.67 -12.66
CA LEU A 119 -12.34 17.91 -11.22
C LEU A 119 -13.57 18.71 -10.77
N GLU A 120 -13.95 19.74 -11.51
CA GLU A 120 -15.16 20.51 -11.21
C GLU A 120 -16.42 19.64 -11.32
N THR A 121 -16.48 18.77 -12.33
CA THR A 121 -17.59 17.81 -12.49
C THR A 121 -17.64 16.82 -11.33
N ILE A 122 -16.48 16.30 -10.90
CA ILE A 122 -16.38 15.40 -9.75
C ILE A 122 -16.86 16.11 -8.47
N GLN A 123 -16.42 17.35 -8.22
CA GLN A 123 -16.83 18.10 -7.04
C GLN A 123 -18.34 18.31 -7.00
N LYS A 124 -18.96 18.67 -8.13
CA LYS A 124 -20.42 18.80 -8.24
C LYS A 124 -21.13 17.48 -7.99
N ALA A 125 -20.67 16.39 -8.63
CA ALA A 125 -21.26 15.06 -8.47
C ALA A 125 -21.10 14.50 -7.06
N ALA A 126 -20.00 14.83 -6.36
CA ALA A 126 -19.74 14.34 -5.01
C ALA A 126 -20.78 14.85 -3.99
N VAL A 127 -21.36 16.04 -4.20
CA VAL A 127 -22.44 16.56 -3.35
C VAL A 127 -23.71 15.70 -3.48
N GLU A 128 -24.02 15.24 -4.68
CA GLU A 128 -25.16 14.37 -5.00
C GLU A 128 -24.90 12.89 -4.65
N TRP A 129 -23.68 12.54 -4.27
CA TRP A 129 -23.30 11.15 -3.99
C TRP A 129 -24.11 10.57 -2.82
N PRO A 130 -24.81 9.44 -3.00
CA PRO A 130 -25.54 8.80 -1.93
C PRO A 130 -24.56 8.02 -1.03
N THR A 131 -24.28 8.55 0.16
CA THR A 131 -23.29 8.00 1.10
C THR A 131 -23.66 6.61 1.64
N ASP A 132 -24.93 6.22 1.54
CA ASP A 132 -25.45 4.95 2.08
C ASP A 132 -25.33 3.77 1.12
N ARG A 133 -24.84 3.98 -0.11
CA ARG A 133 -24.75 2.94 -1.13
C ARG A 133 -23.52 2.05 -1.02
N LEU A 134 -22.48 2.50 -0.31
CA LEU A 134 -21.25 1.75 -0.14
C LEU A 134 -21.36 0.77 1.01
N LYS A 135 -20.85 -0.44 0.81
CA LYS A 135 -20.73 -1.45 1.88
C LYS A 135 -19.83 -0.87 2.97
N LYS A 136 -20.33 -0.86 4.21
CA LYS A 136 -19.54 -0.42 5.37
C LYS A 136 -18.66 -1.56 5.85
N PHE A 137 -17.40 -1.24 6.11
CA PHE A 137 -16.42 -2.15 6.70
C PHE A 137 -16.18 -1.76 8.15
N PRO A 138 -15.69 -2.68 9.00
CA PRO A 138 -15.27 -2.34 10.34
C PRO A 138 -14.24 -1.20 10.32
N ASP A 139 -14.31 -0.30 11.30
CA ASP A 139 -13.33 0.77 11.43
C ASP A 139 -11.94 0.17 11.66
N LEU A 140 -10.95 0.63 10.90
CA LEU A 140 -9.56 0.26 11.11
C LEU A 140 -9.11 0.81 12.46
N LYS A 141 -8.79 -0.10 13.38
CA LYS A 141 -8.27 0.23 14.71
C LYS A 141 -6.79 -0.05 14.73
N PHE A 142 -5.99 1.00 14.65
CA PHE A 142 -4.56 0.90 14.83
C PHE A 142 -4.24 1.05 16.30
N LYS A 143 -3.68 0.00 16.90
CA LYS A 143 -3.09 0.08 18.24
C LYS A 143 -1.59 0.27 18.05
N TYR A 144 -1.05 1.30 18.69
CA TYR A 144 0.39 1.42 18.80
C TYR A 144 0.93 0.26 19.63
N ILE A 145 1.90 -0.45 19.07
CA ILE A 145 2.64 -1.50 19.76
C ILE A 145 4.05 -0.96 19.94
N GLU A 146 4.42 -0.70 21.20
CA GLU A 146 5.81 -0.44 21.56
C GLU A 146 6.57 -1.75 21.40
N ASP A 147 7.56 -1.77 20.51
CA ASP A 147 8.57 -2.84 20.50
C ASP A 147 9.40 -2.70 21.79
N GLU A 148 9.78 -3.81 22.42
CA GLU A 148 10.61 -3.78 23.64
C GLU A 148 11.95 -3.07 23.38
N ASN A 149 12.45 -3.15 22.14
CA ASN A 149 13.68 -2.48 21.72
C ASN A 149 13.50 -1.01 21.34
N THR A 150 12.29 -0.44 21.47
CA THR A 150 12.07 1.00 21.19
C THR A 150 12.92 1.90 22.09
N VAL A 151 13.24 1.42 23.30
CA VAL A 151 14.12 2.13 24.26
C VAL A 151 15.50 2.40 23.67
N ASP A 152 16.05 1.45 22.89
CA ASP A 152 17.38 1.57 22.27
C ASP A 152 17.44 2.66 21.21
N PHE A 153 16.30 3.02 20.60
CA PHE A 153 16.20 4.14 19.68
C PHE A 153 15.84 5.46 20.39
N PHE A 154 14.78 5.45 21.20
CA PHE A 154 14.22 6.68 21.77
C PHE A 154 15.11 7.28 22.84
N VAL A 155 15.75 6.45 23.69
CA VAL A 155 16.61 6.98 24.76
C VAL A 155 17.80 7.74 24.18
N PRO A 156 18.61 7.17 23.26
CA PRO A 156 19.69 7.94 22.63
C PRO A 156 19.19 9.17 21.87
N TYR A 157 18.06 9.07 21.16
CA TYR A 157 17.51 10.19 20.40
C TYR A 157 17.09 11.37 21.28
N VAL A 158 16.32 11.12 22.35
CA VAL A 158 15.83 12.15 23.27
C VAL A 158 16.98 12.83 23.99
N TRP A 159 17.96 12.07 24.47
CA TRP A 159 19.15 12.64 25.10
C TRP A 159 19.99 13.46 24.14
N ARG A 160 20.10 13.06 22.86
CA ARG A 160 20.77 13.86 21.84
C ARG A 160 20.08 15.20 21.66
N LEU A 161 18.75 15.20 21.62
CA LEU A 161 17.96 16.42 21.52
C LEU A 161 18.18 17.32 22.75
N ILE A 162 18.19 16.76 23.96
CA ILE A 162 18.45 17.50 25.21
C ILE A 162 19.83 18.13 25.17
N VAL A 163 20.88 17.38 24.81
CA VAL A 163 22.25 17.93 24.72
C VAL A 163 22.33 19.07 23.70
N GLN A 164 21.66 18.94 22.57
CA GLN A 164 21.67 19.96 21.51
C GLN A 164 20.85 21.21 21.82
N THR A 165 19.75 21.07 22.56
CA THR A 165 18.73 22.12 22.67
C THR A 165 18.55 22.68 24.07
N ALA A 166 18.93 21.92 25.11
CA ALA A 166 18.87 22.45 26.45
C ALA A 166 19.97 23.50 26.62
N ALA A 167 19.61 24.66 27.17
CA ALA A 167 20.55 25.72 27.53
C ALA A 167 21.39 25.35 28.77
N VAL A 168 21.77 24.09 28.89
CA VAL A 168 22.57 23.50 29.96
C VAL A 168 23.85 22.98 29.33
N TYR A 169 24.99 23.31 29.93
CA TYR A 169 26.27 22.81 29.47
C TYR A 169 26.42 21.33 29.83
N PHE A 170 26.50 20.47 28.82
CA PHE A 170 26.90 19.08 28.96
C PHE A 170 28.34 18.92 28.46
N ALA A 171 29.14 18.14 29.19
CA ALA A 171 30.49 17.79 28.74
C ALA A 171 30.40 16.58 27.81
N ASP A 172 30.44 16.83 26.50
CA ASP A 172 30.24 15.82 25.45
C ASP A 172 31.16 14.60 25.62
N ASP A 173 32.42 14.81 26.03
CA ASP A 173 33.43 13.76 26.26
C ASP A 173 33.02 12.73 27.33
N ASN A 174 32.08 13.08 28.21
CA ASN A 174 31.61 12.21 29.29
C ASN A 174 30.29 11.49 28.96
N ILE A 175 29.69 11.76 27.79
CA ILE A 175 28.40 11.18 27.40
C ILE A 175 28.63 9.89 26.61
N LYS A 176 28.37 8.74 27.25
CA LYS A 176 28.52 7.40 26.65
C LYS A 176 27.24 6.85 26.02
N LEU A 177 26.17 7.64 26.01
CA LEU A 177 24.82 7.17 25.64
C LEU A 177 24.61 7.08 24.12
N PHE A 178 25.35 7.87 23.34
CA PHE A 178 25.33 7.81 21.88
C PHE A 178 26.33 6.74 21.44
N GLY A 179 25.96 5.46 21.59
CA GLY A 179 26.82 4.37 21.13
C GLY A 179 27.24 4.61 19.68
N ILE A 180 28.54 4.86 19.49
CA ILE A 180 29.17 4.82 18.16
C ILE A 180 29.62 3.37 18.00
N GLU A 181 28.71 2.50 17.59
CA GLU A 181 29.13 1.32 16.83
C GLU A 181 29.24 1.77 15.36
N LEU A 182 30.32 2.50 15.07
CA LEU A 182 30.90 2.43 13.74
C LEU A 182 31.56 1.05 13.69
N GLU A 183 30.82 0.05 13.23
CA GLU A 183 31.46 -1.13 12.66
C GLU A 183 32.33 -0.62 11.50
N GLU A 184 33.63 -0.51 11.77
CA GLU A 184 34.64 -0.39 10.72
C GLU A 184 34.51 -1.62 9.85
N ILE A 185 33.91 -1.42 8.67
CA ILE A 185 33.94 -2.39 7.57
C ILE A 185 35.42 -2.58 7.21
N ASN A 186 36.02 -3.67 7.70
CA ASN A 186 37.27 -4.23 7.20
C ASN A 186 36.99 -5.18 6.04
#